data_AF-A0AAV5J3Q1-F1
#
_entry.id   AF-A0AAV5J3Q1-F1
#
_cell.length_a   1.000
_cell.length_b   1.000
_cell.length_c   1.000
_cell.angle_alpha   90.00
_cell.angle_beta   90.00
_cell.angle_gamma   90.00
#
_symmetry.space_group_name_H-M   'P 1'
#
loop_
_entity.id
_entity.type
_entity.pdbx_description
1 polymer ?
#
loop_
_entity_poly.entity_id
_entity_poly.type
_entity_poly.pdbx_seq_one_letter_code
_entity_poly.pdbx_strand_id
1 'polypeptide(L)'
;MSDSEGRFGSGCLAFCSDRNDIENDGSCSGFGCCQTSVPKHLKTLSIELTSVDNHSGVLDFNPCSYAFVAANSYNISKINFLGYKTDETPLPLAVLEWVVGEGDCQASEGQSGYSCGLNASCAYSETGGGSRCHCQPGFNGNPYLPQGCQDIDECKDPKSFPCQGTCRNTIGNYTCDCPLGMRGDGKVGCKGLRLTTIAIVIGGVILVIIITILIFILCQKRKKEKYFRDNGGACSSEKEASVQSTREF
;
A
#
# COMPACT_ATOMS: atom_id res chain seq x y z
N MET A 1 -34.02 -2.85 -18.81
CA MET A 1 -33.21 -3.77 -18.00
C MET A 1 -34.14 -4.77 -17.34
N SER A 2 -33.93 -6.06 -17.55
CA SER A 2 -34.84 -7.10 -17.06
C SER A 2 -34.07 -8.34 -16.59
N ASP A 3 -34.77 -9.21 -15.88
CA ASP A 3 -34.35 -10.61 -15.76
C ASP A 3 -34.47 -11.34 -17.11
N SER A 4 -33.88 -12.54 -17.19
CA SER A 4 -33.91 -13.37 -18.39
C SER A 4 -35.30 -13.95 -18.70
N GLU A 5 -36.20 -13.94 -17.72
CA GLU A 5 -37.57 -14.47 -17.84
C GLU A 5 -38.60 -13.39 -18.20
N GLY A 6 -38.19 -12.13 -18.27
CA GLY A 6 -39.04 -10.97 -18.55
C GLY A 6 -40.08 -10.67 -17.45
N ARG A 7 -39.95 -11.24 -16.25
CA ARG A 7 -40.97 -11.12 -15.18
C ARG A 7 -40.87 -9.80 -14.44
N PHE A 8 -39.68 -9.24 -14.39
CA PHE A 8 -39.41 -7.99 -13.71
C PHE A 8 -38.33 -7.21 -14.45
N GLY A 9 -38.60 -5.92 -14.65
CA GLY A 9 -37.67 -5.03 -15.31
C GLY A 9 -37.85 -3.59 -14.89
N SER A 10 -36.76 -2.84 -14.95
CA SER A 10 -36.76 -1.38 -14.84
C SER A 10 -36.21 -0.79 -16.13
N GLY A 11 -36.72 0.38 -16.48
CA GLY A 11 -36.29 1.11 -17.66
C GLY A 11 -36.27 2.60 -17.34
N CYS A 12 -35.56 3.33 -18.18
CA CYS A 12 -35.66 4.76 -18.24
C CYS A 12 -35.69 5.16 -19.72
N LEU A 13 -36.16 6.36 -19.99
CA LEU A 13 -36.29 6.90 -21.33
C LEU A 13 -35.65 8.27 -21.35
N ALA A 14 -34.91 8.56 -22.42
CA ALA A 14 -34.33 9.87 -22.64
C ALA A 14 -34.72 10.39 -24.03
N PHE A 15 -34.95 11.70 -24.11
CA PHE A 15 -35.21 12.42 -25.35
C PHE A 15 -34.29 13.63 -25.43
N CYS A 16 -33.86 13.94 -26.65
CA CYS A 16 -33.16 15.18 -26.97
C CYS A 16 -33.40 15.48 -28.44
N SER A 17 -33.54 16.75 -28.80
CA SER A 17 -33.66 17.20 -30.20
C SER A 17 -32.42 17.98 -30.62
N ASP A 18 -31.80 18.70 -29.69
CA ASP A 18 -30.59 19.47 -29.89
C ASP A 18 -29.50 19.08 -28.88
N ARG A 19 -28.24 19.32 -29.25
CA ARG A 19 -27.08 19.14 -28.36
C ARG A 19 -27.20 19.96 -27.07
N ASN A 20 -27.85 21.11 -27.13
CA ASN A 20 -28.03 22.01 -25.99
C ASN A 20 -29.11 21.55 -25.01
N ASP A 21 -29.96 20.59 -25.39
CA ASP A 21 -30.97 20.02 -24.50
C ASP A 21 -30.34 19.13 -23.41
N ILE A 22 -29.07 18.74 -23.58
CA ILE A 22 -28.37 17.86 -22.65
C ILE A 22 -27.96 18.66 -21.41
N GLU A 23 -28.56 18.32 -20.26
CA GLU A 23 -28.21 18.92 -18.97
C GLU A 23 -26.78 18.54 -18.55
N ASN A 24 -25.88 19.53 -18.50
CA ASN A 24 -24.49 19.32 -18.06
C ASN A 24 -24.30 19.39 -16.53
N ASP A 25 -25.38 19.60 -15.76
CA ASP A 25 -25.34 19.75 -14.30
C ASP A 25 -25.21 18.39 -13.56
N GLY A 26 -25.11 17.28 -14.31
CA GLY A 26 -24.96 15.93 -13.76
C GLY A 26 -26.27 15.22 -13.42
N SER A 27 -27.42 15.86 -13.63
CA SER A 27 -28.74 15.24 -13.53
C SER A 27 -29.00 14.36 -14.76
N CYS A 28 -29.24 13.07 -14.55
CA CYS A 28 -29.55 12.12 -15.61
C CYS A 28 -31.01 11.69 -15.57
N SER A 29 -31.90 12.62 -15.93
CA SER A 29 -33.33 12.56 -15.63
C SER A 29 -34.25 12.49 -16.87
N GLY A 30 -33.68 12.29 -18.07
CA GLY A 30 -34.45 12.10 -19.31
C GLY A 30 -34.10 13.05 -20.44
N PHE A 31 -33.26 14.06 -20.23
CA PHE A 31 -32.77 14.94 -21.30
C PHE A 31 -31.39 14.48 -21.77
N GLY A 32 -31.35 13.79 -22.91
CA GLY A 32 -30.12 13.22 -23.48
C GLY A 32 -29.47 12.06 -22.71
N CYS A 33 -29.80 11.85 -21.44
CA CYS A 33 -29.43 10.67 -20.68
C CYS A 33 -30.51 10.30 -19.65
N CYS A 34 -30.54 9.03 -19.24
CA CYS A 34 -31.39 8.58 -18.15
C CYS A 34 -30.67 7.54 -17.31
N GLN A 35 -31.02 7.48 -16.02
CA GLN A 35 -30.53 6.45 -15.10
C GLN A 35 -31.69 5.69 -14.46
N THR A 36 -31.42 4.46 -14.04
CA THR A 36 -32.35 3.67 -13.23
C THR A 36 -31.55 2.78 -12.29
N SER A 37 -32.09 2.51 -11.10
CA SER A 37 -31.46 1.63 -10.13
C SER A 37 -31.52 0.18 -10.61
N VAL A 38 -30.44 -0.56 -10.40
CA VAL A 38 -30.43 -2.03 -10.59
C VAL A 38 -31.34 -2.66 -9.52
N PRO A 39 -32.41 -3.37 -9.91
CA PRO A 39 -33.27 -4.00 -8.95
C PRO A 39 -32.54 -5.09 -8.14
N LYS A 40 -32.96 -5.25 -6.88
CA LYS A 40 -32.40 -6.28 -6.00
C LYS A 40 -32.90 -7.67 -6.39
N HIS A 41 -32.13 -8.70 -6.04
CA HIS A 41 -32.47 -10.12 -6.22
C HIS A 41 -32.58 -10.58 -7.68
N LEU A 42 -31.88 -9.92 -8.60
CA LEU A 42 -31.78 -10.38 -9.98
C LEU A 42 -30.77 -11.54 -10.10
N LYS A 43 -31.19 -12.64 -10.74
CA LYS A 43 -30.29 -13.76 -11.09
C LYS A 43 -29.49 -13.49 -12.36
N THR A 44 -30.05 -12.70 -13.25
CA THR A 44 -29.49 -12.34 -14.55
C THR A 44 -29.75 -10.87 -14.82
N LEU A 45 -28.78 -10.19 -15.40
CA LEU A 45 -28.89 -8.79 -15.78
C LEU A 45 -28.85 -8.69 -17.31
N SER A 46 -30.00 -8.40 -17.92
CA SER A 46 -30.08 -8.07 -19.36
C SER A 46 -30.31 -6.58 -19.55
N ILE A 47 -29.46 -5.95 -20.37
CA ILE A 47 -29.57 -4.54 -20.73
C ILE A 47 -29.84 -4.46 -22.24
N GLU A 48 -31.00 -3.90 -22.58
CA GLU A 48 -31.43 -3.66 -23.95
C GLU A 48 -31.56 -2.16 -24.17
N LEU A 49 -31.10 -1.70 -25.34
CA LEU A 49 -31.14 -0.31 -25.77
C LEU A 49 -31.97 -0.20 -27.03
N THR A 50 -33.02 0.62 -26.98
CA THR A 50 -33.92 0.87 -28.10
C THR A 50 -34.05 2.37 -28.31
N SER A 51 -33.91 2.81 -29.56
CA SER A 51 -34.18 4.21 -29.94
C SER A 51 -35.58 4.31 -30.53
N VAL A 52 -36.37 5.26 -30.03
CA VAL A 52 -37.78 5.46 -30.46
C VAL A 52 -37.86 5.74 -31.97
N ASP A 53 -37.01 6.65 -32.46
CA ASP A 53 -37.01 7.11 -33.86
C ASP A 53 -35.72 6.72 -34.60
N ASN A 54 -35.06 5.65 -34.16
CA ASN A 54 -33.81 5.14 -34.73
C ASN A 54 -32.72 6.23 -34.88
N HIS A 55 -32.64 7.12 -33.89
CA HIS A 55 -31.74 8.29 -33.85
C HIS A 55 -31.93 9.32 -34.97
N SER A 56 -32.99 9.25 -35.78
CA SER A 56 -33.17 10.10 -36.97
C SER A 56 -33.05 11.61 -36.71
N GLY A 57 -33.51 12.10 -35.55
CA GLY A 57 -33.43 13.51 -35.17
C GLY A 57 -32.10 13.97 -34.55
N VAL A 58 -31.18 13.04 -34.25
CA VAL A 58 -29.92 13.33 -33.53
C VAL A 58 -28.68 12.72 -34.21
N LEU A 59 -28.83 12.15 -35.41
CA LEU A 59 -27.78 11.49 -36.19
C LEU A 59 -26.48 12.32 -36.29
N ASP A 60 -26.60 13.64 -36.38
CA ASP A 60 -25.47 14.56 -36.58
C ASP A 60 -24.52 14.66 -35.37
N PHE A 61 -25.01 14.37 -34.16
CA PHE A 61 -24.22 14.52 -32.92
C PHE A 61 -24.30 13.33 -31.95
N ASN A 62 -25.28 12.44 -32.09
CA ASN A 62 -25.43 11.24 -31.26
C ASN A 62 -26.08 10.07 -32.03
N PRO A 63 -25.34 9.38 -32.93
CA PRO A 63 -25.88 8.30 -33.74
C PRO A 63 -26.03 6.96 -33.00
N CYS A 64 -25.58 6.86 -31.74
CA CYS A 64 -25.51 5.60 -31.01
C CYS A 64 -26.15 5.72 -29.62
N SER A 65 -26.66 4.60 -29.10
CA SER A 65 -27.09 4.46 -27.71
C SER A 65 -26.04 3.70 -26.89
N TYR A 66 -25.83 4.11 -25.64
CA TYR A 66 -24.88 3.47 -24.71
C TYR A 66 -25.56 3.20 -23.38
N ALA A 67 -25.18 2.09 -22.73
CA ALA A 67 -25.56 1.78 -21.37
C ALA A 67 -24.39 1.13 -20.65
N PHE A 68 -24.25 1.47 -19.36
CA PHE A 68 -23.25 0.90 -18.48
C PHE A 68 -23.82 0.89 -17.06
N VAL A 69 -23.25 0.05 -16.21
CA VAL A 69 -23.57 -0.01 -14.78
C VAL A 69 -22.50 0.79 -14.04
N ALA A 70 -22.92 1.67 -13.15
CA ALA A 70 -22.04 2.46 -12.30
C ALA A 70 -22.41 2.31 -10.83
N ALA A 71 -21.45 2.49 -9.94
CA ALA A 71 -21.71 2.55 -8.50
C ALA A 71 -22.58 3.78 -8.15
N ASN A 72 -23.39 3.69 -7.09
CA ASN A 72 -24.25 4.81 -6.68
C ASN A 72 -23.49 6.10 -6.34
N SER A 73 -22.21 6.00 -5.95
CA SER A 73 -21.35 7.15 -5.68
C SER A 73 -20.71 7.76 -6.93
N TYR A 74 -21.00 7.23 -8.12
CA TYR A 74 -20.43 7.70 -9.36
C TYR A 74 -21.02 9.05 -9.76
N ASN A 75 -20.14 10.01 -10.06
CA ASN A 75 -20.55 11.33 -10.50
C ASN A 75 -20.75 11.32 -12.04
N ILE A 76 -22.00 11.47 -12.46
CA ILE A 76 -22.43 11.37 -13.86
C ILE A 76 -21.96 12.56 -14.71
N SER A 77 -21.71 13.73 -14.11
CA SER A 77 -21.14 14.88 -14.82
C SER A 77 -19.75 14.58 -15.41
N LYS A 78 -19.07 13.53 -14.94
CA LYS A 78 -17.78 13.10 -15.50
C LYS A 78 -17.92 12.38 -16.84
N ILE A 79 -19.13 11.99 -17.23
CA ILE A 79 -19.39 11.33 -18.50
C ILE A 79 -19.61 12.42 -19.55
N ASN A 80 -18.75 12.41 -20.57
CA ASN A 80 -19.03 13.16 -21.77
C ASN A 80 -19.95 12.34 -22.68
N PHE A 81 -21.23 12.70 -22.71
CA PHE A 81 -22.23 12.07 -23.58
C PHE A 81 -22.01 12.38 -25.08
N LEU A 82 -21.25 13.43 -25.39
CA LEU A 82 -21.03 13.93 -26.74
C LEU A 82 -19.65 13.51 -27.23
N GLY A 83 -19.59 12.33 -27.85
CA GLY A 83 -18.38 11.78 -28.42
C GLY A 83 -17.60 10.90 -27.45
N TYR A 84 -18.29 9.97 -26.78
CA TYR A 84 -17.65 8.87 -26.08
C TYR A 84 -16.77 8.07 -27.06
N LYS A 85 -15.50 8.45 -27.16
CA LYS A 85 -14.47 7.67 -27.81
C LYS A 85 -14.07 6.58 -26.82
N THR A 86 -14.34 5.33 -27.20
CA THR A 86 -14.07 4.12 -26.42
C THR A 86 -12.60 3.95 -25.99
N ASP A 87 -11.69 4.73 -26.57
CA ASP A 87 -10.26 4.48 -26.47
C ASP A 87 -9.53 5.28 -25.37
N GLU A 88 -10.15 6.33 -24.78
CA GLU A 88 -9.42 7.25 -23.89
C GLU A 88 -9.94 7.34 -22.45
N THR A 89 -11.14 6.82 -22.15
CA THR A 89 -11.67 6.86 -20.79
C THR A 89 -11.94 5.44 -20.28
N PRO A 90 -11.21 4.98 -19.23
CA PRO A 90 -11.50 3.69 -18.64
C PRO A 90 -12.94 3.70 -18.12
N LEU A 91 -13.75 2.77 -18.62
CA LEU A 91 -15.11 2.54 -18.14
C LEU A 91 -15.08 2.43 -16.61
N PRO A 92 -16.03 3.05 -15.90
CA PRO A 92 -16.10 2.90 -14.45
C PRO A 92 -16.31 1.43 -14.11
N LEU A 93 -15.34 0.83 -13.43
CA LEU A 93 -15.45 -0.52 -12.88
C LEU A 93 -16.51 -0.50 -11.77
N ALA A 94 -17.69 -1.01 -12.09
CA ALA A 94 -18.72 -1.31 -11.09
C ALA A 94 -18.63 -2.79 -10.71
N VAL A 95 -18.45 -3.05 -9.42
CA VAL A 95 -18.59 -4.40 -8.86
C VAL A 95 -19.99 -4.49 -8.27
N LEU A 96 -20.84 -5.34 -8.86
CA LEU A 96 -22.15 -5.62 -8.31
C LEU A 96 -22.01 -6.45 -7.03
N GLU A 97 -22.84 -6.14 -6.05
CA GLU A 97 -23.01 -7.02 -4.90
C GLU A 97 -23.77 -8.28 -5.35
N TRP A 98 -23.23 -9.45 -5.03
CA TRP A 98 -23.76 -10.74 -5.45
C TRP A 98 -23.57 -11.79 -4.35
N VAL A 99 -24.44 -12.79 -4.36
CA VAL A 99 -24.45 -13.92 -3.44
C VAL A 99 -24.62 -15.23 -4.21
N VAL A 100 -24.16 -16.33 -3.62
CA VAL A 100 -24.36 -17.68 -4.14
C VAL A 100 -25.62 -18.26 -3.50
N GLY A 101 -26.69 -18.34 -4.29
CA GLY A 101 -27.95 -18.96 -3.90
C GLY A 101 -28.74 -18.21 -2.82
N GLU A 102 -29.92 -18.75 -2.50
CA GLU A 102 -30.74 -18.32 -1.36
C GLU A 102 -30.43 -19.24 -0.17
N GLY A 103 -30.13 -18.66 1.00
CA GLY A 103 -29.89 -19.41 2.23
C GLY A 103 -28.56 -19.15 2.94
N ASP A 104 -28.43 -19.74 4.12
CA ASP A 104 -27.26 -19.60 5.00
C ASP A 104 -26.15 -20.62 4.64
N CYS A 105 -24.96 -20.40 5.18
CA CYS A 105 -23.76 -21.22 5.01
C CYS A 105 -23.89 -22.70 5.44
N GLN A 106 -25.02 -23.09 6.03
CA GLN A 106 -25.34 -24.48 6.40
C GLN A 106 -25.97 -25.27 5.24
N ALA A 107 -26.55 -24.61 4.24
CA ALA A 107 -27.09 -25.29 3.06
C ALA A 107 -25.99 -25.77 2.07
N SER A 108 -24.72 -25.39 2.30
CA SER A 108 -23.58 -25.70 1.45
C SER A 108 -22.67 -26.83 1.97
N GLU A 109 -22.95 -27.38 3.16
CA GLU A 109 -22.28 -28.60 3.65
C GLU A 109 -22.90 -29.86 3.01
N GLY A 110 -22.54 -30.15 1.76
CA GLY A 110 -22.85 -31.45 1.15
C GLY A 110 -23.21 -31.44 -0.33
N GLN A 111 -23.34 -30.28 -0.98
CA GLN A 111 -23.48 -30.20 -2.43
C GLN A 111 -22.18 -29.72 -3.08
N SER A 112 -21.57 -30.61 -3.86
CA SER A 112 -20.37 -30.33 -4.66
C SER A 112 -20.66 -29.17 -5.63
N GLY A 113 -20.18 -27.97 -5.31
CA GLY A 113 -20.33 -26.75 -6.13
C GLY A 113 -20.58 -25.47 -5.33
N TYR A 114 -21.07 -25.58 -4.10
CA TYR A 114 -21.40 -24.42 -3.22
C TYR A 114 -20.47 -24.28 -2.01
N SER A 115 -19.51 -25.19 -1.85
CA SER A 115 -18.52 -25.15 -0.78
C SER A 115 -17.43 -24.14 -1.09
N CYS A 116 -17.10 -23.28 -0.12
CA CYS A 116 -15.92 -22.43 -0.20
C CYS A 116 -14.66 -23.29 -0.34
N GLY A 117 -13.67 -22.78 -1.07
CA GLY A 117 -12.37 -23.42 -1.26
C GLY A 117 -11.56 -23.51 0.04
N LEU A 118 -10.38 -24.12 -0.05
CA LEU A 118 -9.45 -24.21 1.08
C LEU A 118 -9.06 -22.80 1.57
N ASN A 119 -8.88 -22.64 2.89
CA ASN A 119 -8.57 -21.37 3.56
C ASN A 119 -9.61 -20.26 3.28
N ALA A 120 -10.86 -20.64 3.03
CA ALA A 120 -11.98 -19.74 2.91
C ALA A 120 -13.03 -20.02 3.99
N SER A 121 -13.82 -19.00 4.30
CA SER A 121 -14.97 -19.05 5.19
C SER A 121 -16.21 -18.54 4.47
N CYS A 122 -17.36 -19.13 4.79
CA CYS A 122 -18.64 -18.66 4.31
C CYS A 122 -19.21 -17.59 5.26
N ALA A 123 -19.82 -16.55 4.70
CA ALA A 123 -20.58 -15.55 5.43
C ALA A 123 -21.94 -15.30 4.75
N TYR A 124 -22.99 -15.14 5.55
CA TYR A 124 -24.31 -14.74 5.06
C TYR A 124 -24.34 -13.21 4.82
N SER A 125 -24.98 -12.80 3.72
CA SER A 125 -25.21 -11.40 3.37
C SER A 125 -26.69 -11.07 3.59
N GLU A 126 -26.97 -10.25 4.60
CA GLU A 126 -28.33 -9.75 4.89
C GLU A 126 -28.87 -8.87 3.74
N THR A 127 -27.99 -8.16 3.04
CA THR A 127 -28.32 -7.30 1.90
C THR A 127 -28.69 -8.07 0.65
N GLY A 128 -28.04 -9.21 0.41
CA GLY A 128 -28.27 -10.08 -0.76
C GLY A 128 -29.20 -11.27 -0.52
N GLY A 129 -29.49 -11.61 0.74
CA GLY A 129 -30.35 -12.75 1.09
C GLY A 129 -29.71 -14.11 0.82
N GLY A 130 -28.38 -14.19 0.79
CA GLY A 130 -27.65 -15.39 0.40
C GLY A 130 -26.24 -15.46 0.97
N SER A 131 -25.49 -16.49 0.55
CA SER A 131 -24.17 -16.80 1.10
C SER A 131 -23.02 -16.33 0.21
N ARG A 132 -21.88 -15.96 0.80
CA ARG A 132 -20.67 -15.59 0.08
C ARG A 132 -19.43 -16.17 0.75
N CYS A 133 -18.50 -16.66 -0.07
CA CYS A 133 -17.20 -17.09 0.41
C CYS A 133 -16.21 -15.92 0.45
N HIS A 134 -15.38 -15.91 1.50
CA HIS A 134 -14.29 -14.97 1.72
C HIS A 134 -13.03 -15.76 2.09
N CYS A 135 -11.85 -15.32 1.64
CA CYS A 135 -10.62 -15.88 2.16
C CYS A 135 -10.49 -15.58 3.66
N GLN A 136 -9.96 -16.54 4.40
CA GLN A 136 -9.66 -16.36 5.81
C GLN A 136 -8.58 -15.27 6.00
N PRO A 137 -8.47 -14.68 7.20
CA PRO A 137 -7.41 -13.72 7.50
C PRO A 137 -6.02 -14.29 7.18
N GLY A 138 -5.16 -13.50 6.53
CA GLY A 138 -3.85 -13.93 6.06
C GLY A 138 -3.85 -14.61 4.68
N PHE A 139 -5.00 -14.71 4.02
CA PHE A 139 -5.12 -15.27 2.67
C PHE A 139 -5.79 -14.30 1.69
N ASN A 140 -5.43 -14.36 0.41
CA ASN A 140 -6.05 -13.60 -0.67
C ASN A 140 -6.33 -14.45 -1.91
N GLY A 141 -7.15 -13.92 -2.82
CA GLY A 141 -7.48 -14.57 -4.09
C GLY A 141 -8.97 -14.91 -4.20
N ASN A 142 -9.29 -15.95 -4.97
CA ASN A 142 -10.68 -16.30 -5.30
C ASN A 142 -11.19 -17.47 -4.44
N PRO A 143 -12.01 -17.23 -3.41
CA PRO A 143 -12.41 -18.27 -2.45
C PRO A 143 -13.31 -19.37 -3.03
N TYR A 144 -13.71 -19.30 -4.30
CA TYR A 144 -14.51 -20.32 -4.98
C TYR A 144 -13.67 -21.31 -5.79
N LEU A 145 -12.35 -21.11 -5.87
CA LEU A 145 -11.44 -22.03 -6.58
C LEU A 145 -10.75 -23.00 -5.59
N PRO A 146 -10.45 -24.24 -5.99
CA PRO A 146 -9.82 -25.26 -5.13
C PRO A 146 -8.49 -24.86 -4.49
N GLN A 147 -7.75 -23.92 -5.10
CA GLN A 147 -6.52 -23.29 -4.55
C GLN A 147 -6.59 -21.77 -4.68
N GLY A 148 -7.79 -21.25 -4.48
CA GLY A 148 -8.09 -19.88 -4.78
C GLY A 148 -7.65 -18.90 -3.70
N CYS A 149 -7.76 -19.29 -2.43
CA CYS A 149 -7.21 -18.52 -1.31
C CYS A 149 -5.77 -18.95 -1.05
N GLN A 150 -4.84 -18.09 -1.45
CA GLN A 150 -3.41 -18.26 -1.30
C GLN A 150 -2.91 -17.43 -0.13
N ASP A 151 -1.87 -17.94 0.52
CA ASP A 151 -1.20 -17.27 1.62
C ASP A 151 -0.67 -15.89 1.20
N ILE A 152 -0.93 -14.87 2.01
CA ILE A 152 -0.37 -13.54 1.79
C ILE A 152 1.05 -13.55 2.33
N ASP A 153 2.03 -13.31 1.46
CA ASP A 153 3.41 -13.10 1.91
C ASP A 153 3.58 -11.68 2.45
N GLU A 154 3.28 -11.47 3.73
CA GLU A 154 3.30 -10.13 4.33
C GLU A 154 4.70 -9.51 4.31
N CYS A 155 5.75 -10.32 4.25
CA CYS A 155 7.13 -9.86 4.16
C CYS A 155 7.48 -9.18 2.82
N LYS A 156 6.67 -9.41 1.77
CA LYS A 156 6.82 -8.72 0.48
C LYS A 156 6.18 -7.34 0.45
N ASP A 157 5.31 -7.00 1.41
CA ASP A 157 4.70 -5.68 1.52
C ASP A 157 4.87 -5.07 2.93
N PRO A 158 6.07 -4.53 3.24
CA PRO A 158 6.36 -3.91 4.54
C PRO A 158 5.53 -2.65 4.84
N LYS A 159 4.87 -2.07 3.82
CA LYS A 159 4.05 -0.86 4.00
C LYS A 159 2.72 -1.21 4.63
N SER A 160 2.07 -2.26 4.14
CA SER A 160 0.82 -2.76 4.69
C SER A 160 1.04 -3.63 5.93
N PHE A 161 2.19 -4.28 6.03
CA PHE A 161 2.53 -5.20 7.12
C PHE A 161 3.85 -4.79 7.81
N PRO A 162 3.78 -3.94 8.85
CA PRO A 162 4.97 -3.41 9.48
C PRO A 162 5.79 -4.50 10.19
N CYS A 163 7.11 -4.45 10.00
CA CYS A 163 8.07 -5.28 10.72
C CYS A 163 9.38 -4.52 10.94
N GLN A 164 9.79 -4.33 12.21
CA GLN A 164 10.99 -3.56 12.57
C GLN A 164 12.31 -4.35 12.52
N GLY A 165 12.26 -5.64 12.21
CA GLY A 165 13.42 -6.52 12.17
C GLY A 165 13.34 -7.58 11.08
N THR A 166 13.68 -8.83 11.42
CA THR A 166 13.69 -9.91 10.44
C THR A 166 12.28 -10.44 10.27
N CYS A 167 11.70 -10.21 9.08
CA CYS A 167 10.41 -10.76 8.74
C CYS A 167 10.54 -12.20 8.26
N ARG A 168 9.63 -13.07 8.72
CA ARG A 168 9.50 -14.43 8.24
C ARG A 168 8.03 -14.73 7.98
N ASN A 169 7.71 -15.03 6.73
CA ASN A 169 6.36 -15.42 6.33
C ASN A 169 6.00 -16.79 6.92
N THR A 170 4.77 -16.94 7.36
CA THR A 170 4.18 -18.21 7.84
C THR A 170 2.82 -18.41 7.19
N ILE A 171 2.22 -19.59 7.30
CA ILE A 171 0.92 -19.82 6.65
C ILE A 171 -0.18 -19.09 7.46
N GLY A 172 -0.88 -18.17 6.82
CA GLY A 172 -1.96 -17.35 7.36
C GLY A 172 -1.49 -16.20 8.25
N ASN A 173 -0.17 -15.93 8.33
CA ASN A 173 0.40 -14.90 9.17
C ASN A 173 1.89 -14.69 8.86
N TYR A 174 2.53 -13.75 9.55
CA TYR A 174 3.99 -13.61 9.58
C TYR A 174 4.53 -13.50 11.00
N THR A 175 5.83 -13.72 11.17
CA THR A 175 6.56 -13.41 12.39
C THR A 175 7.60 -12.34 12.13
N CYS A 176 7.82 -11.46 13.10
CA CYS A 176 8.83 -10.40 13.00
C CYS A 176 9.74 -10.42 14.22
N ASP A 177 11.00 -10.79 14.00
CA ASP A 177 12.01 -10.88 15.06
C ASP A 177 12.74 -9.55 15.21
N CYS A 178 12.81 -9.04 16.45
CA CYS A 178 13.52 -7.79 16.71
C CYS A 178 15.02 -7.88 16.37
N PRO A 179 15.63 -6.78 15.89
CA PRO A 179 17.08 -6.74 15.66
C PRO A 179 17.89 -7.04 16.92
N LEU A 180 19.11 -7.55 16.74
CA LEU A 180 20.02 -7.89 17.84
C LEU A 180 20.20 -6.72 18.84
N GLY A 181 20.03 -7.01 20.13
CA GLY A 181 20.07 -6.03 21.21
C GLY A 181 18.70 -5.38 21.53
N MET A 182 17.65 -5.72 20.79
CA MET A 182 16.28 -5.24 21.03
C MET A 182 15.33 -6.41 21.36
N ARG A 183 14.23 -6.11 22.05
CA ARG A 183 13.18 -7.06 22.46
C ARG A 183 11.79 -6.45 22.28
N GLY A 184 10.78 -7.28 22.05
CA GLY A 184 9.40 -6.86 21.88
C GLY A 184 8.70 -7.66 20.78
N ASP A 185 7.50 -7.23 20.41
CA ASP A 185 6.81 -7.73 19.22
C ASP A 185 7.26 -6.89 18.02
N GLY A 186 7.98 -7.51 17.08
CA GLY A 186 8.52 -6.81 15.91
C GLY A 186 7.46 -6.20 14.99
N LYS A 187 6.19 -6.62 15.08
CA LYS A 187 5.07 -6.05 14.33
C LYS A 187 4.58 -4.72 14.90
N VAL A 188 4.64 -4.59 16.22
CA VAL A 188 4.17 -3.39 16.94
C VAL A 188 5.32 -2.44 17.21
N GLY A 189 6.45 -2.97 17.68
CA GLY A 189 7.65 -2.21 17.97
C GLY A 189 8.65 -2.94 18.85
N CYS A 190 9.92 -2.73 18.54
CA CYS A 190 11.06 -3.23 19.29
C CYS A 190 11.59 -2.17 20.25
N LYS A 191 11.92 -2.59 21.48
CA LYS A 191 12.53 -1.75 22.52
C LYS A 191 13.96 -2.21 22.80
N GLY A 192 14.89 -1.27 22.94
CA GLY A 192 16.29 -1.54 23.26
C GLY A 192 17.26 -0.71 22.43
N LEU A 193 18.56 -0.96 22.61
CA LEU A 193 19.62 -0.34 21.81
C LEU A 193 20.19 -1.37 20.84
N ARG A 194 20.33 -0.98 19.57
CA ARG A 194 21.05 -1.80 18.61
C ARG A 194 22.53 -1.91 19.02
N LEU A 195 23.12 -3.09 18.83
CA LEU A 195 24.56 -3.29 19.08
C LEU A 195 25.44 -2.29 18.31
N THR A 196 25.01 -1.88 17.11
CA THR A 196 25.68 -0.83 16.33
C THR A 196 25.70 0.51 17.06
N THR A 197 24.59 0.91 17.69
CA THR A 197 24.51 2.11 18.51
C THR A 197 25.44 2.02 19.72
N ILE A 198 25.48 0.87 20.38
CA ILE A 198 26.37 0.62 21.52
C ILE A 198 27.85 0.74 21.08
N ALA A 199 28.21 0.14 19.94
CA ALA A 199 29.56 0.20 19.39
C ALA A 199 29.98 1.65 19.03
N ILE A 200 29.08 2.44 18.44
CA ILE A 200 29.33 3.86 18.13
C ILE A 200 29.55 4.67 19.42
N VAL A 201 28.73 4.44 20.45
CA VAL A 201 28.88 5.14 21.74
C VAL A 201 30.22 4.79 22.40
N ILE A 202 30.58 3.50 22.45
CA ILE A 202 31.86 3.05 23.02
C ILE A 202 33.03 3.64 22.24
N GLY A 203 32.98 3.59 20.89
CA GLY A 203 34.01 4.16 20.04
C GLY A 203 34.19 5.67 20.25
N GLY A 204 33.08 6.41 20.37
CA GLY A 204 33.09 7.84 20.67
C GLY A 204 33.70 8.16 22.03
N VAL A 205 33.35 7.39 23.07
CA VAL A 205 33.91 7.57 24.42
C VAL A 205 35.42 7.31 24.43
N ILE A 206 35.88 6.24 23.77
CA ILE A 206 37.30 5.92 23.66
C ILE A 206 38.06 7.03 22.91
N LEU A 207 37.49 7.55 21.82
CA LEU A 207 38.09 8.66 21.07
C LEU A 207 38.26 9.91 21.94
N VAL A 208 37.25 10.28 22.73
CA VAL A 208 37.32 11.42 23.65
C VAL A 208 38.39 11.20 24.73
N ILE A 209 38.52 9.98 25.25
CA ILE A 209 39.57 9.64 26.21
C ILE A 209 40.95 9.77 25.58
N ILE A 210 41.15 9.28 24.35
CA ILE A 210 42.43 9.42 23.64
C ILE A 210 42.77 10.90 23.41
N ILE A 211 41.79 11.70 22.98
CA ILE A 211 41.97 13.14 22.75
C ILE A 211 42.33 13.86 24.06
N THR A 212 41.65 13.56 25.17
CA THR A 212 41.95 14.18 26.47
C THR A 212 43.34 13.80 26.98
N ILE A 213 43.76 12.55 26.80
CA ILE A 213 45.13 12.10 27.12
C ILE A 213 46.17 12.81 26.25
N LEU A 214 45.95 12.91 24.93
CA LEU A 214 46.84 13.63 24.02
C LEU A 214 46.98 15.10 24.40
N ILE A 215 45.85 15.78 24.69
CA ILE A 215 45.85 17.16 25.18
C ILE A 215 46.62 17.27 26.50
N PHE A 216 46.42 16.34 27.43
CA PHE A 216 47.14 16.34 28.70
C PHE A 216 48.66 16.16 28.52
N ILE A 217 49.08 15.25 27.64
CA ILE A 217 50.51 15.05 27.30
C ILE A 217 51.09 16.30 26.65
N LEU A 218 50.38 16.95 25.72
CA LEU A 218 50.81 18.20 25.09
C LEU A 218 50.91 19.35 26.11
N CYS A 219 49.96 19.45 27.05
CA CYS A 219 50.00 20.41 28.15
C CYS A 219 51.18 20.16 29.10
N GLN A 220 51.46 18.90 29.45
CA GLN A 220 52.62 18.52 30.26
C GLN A 220 53.93 18.90 29.59
N LYS A 221 54.06 18.64 28.28
CA LYS A 221 55.24 19.01 27.49
C LYS A 221 55.45 20.53 27.49
N ARG A 222 54.40 21.31 27.24
CA ARG A 222 54.45 22.78 27.31
C ARG A 222 54.84 23.31 28.69
N LYS A 223 54.34 22.70 29.78
CA LYS A 223 54.77 23.05 31.15
C LYS A 223 56.26 22.80 31.35
N LYS A 224 56.79 21.66 30.93
CA LYS A 224 58.24 21.35 31.04
C LYS A 224 59.10 22.37 30.26
N GLU A 225 58.70 22.72 29.04
CA GLU A 225 59.37 23.76 28.24
C GLU A 225 59.34 25.13 28.93
N LYS A 226 58.23 25.49 29.57
CA LYS A 226 58.11 26.72 30.36
C LYS A 226 59.01 26.72 31.60
N TYR A 227 59.04 25.62 32.36
CA TYR A 227 59.97 25.47 33.50
C TYR A 227 61.44 25.49 33.06
N PHE A 228 61.77 24.94 31.89
CA PHE A 228 63.13 25.00 31.33
C PHE A 228 63.54 26.43 30.95
N ARG A 229 62.60 27.24 30.47
CA ARG A 229 62.80 28.67 30.16
C ARG A 229 62.93 29.54 31.41
N ASP A 230 62.08 29.32 32.41
CA ASP A 230 62.03 30.11 33.64
C ASP A 230 63.19 29.78 34.61
N ASN A 231 63.77 28.57 34.52
CA ASN A 231 64.91 28.14 35.35
C ASN A 231 66.29 28.29 34.67
N GLY A 232 66.41 29.13 33.63
CA GLY A 232 67.71 29.50 33.05
C GLY A 232 68.47 28.35 32.39
N GLY A 233 67.85 27.66 31.44
CA GLY A 233 68.50 26.57 30.69
C GLY A 233 69.84 26.97 30.07
N ALA A 234 70.94 26.46 30.64
CA ALA A 234 72.27 26.50 30.04
C ALA A 234 73.00 25.17 30.30
N CYS A 235 73.58 24.58 29.25
CA CYS A 235 74.68 23.63 29.40
C CYS A 235 75.70 23.83 28.27
N SER A 236 76.82 24.45 28.67
CA SER A 236 78.22 24.19 28.30
C SER A 236 78.53 23.67 26.89
N SER A 237 79.00 24.56 26.03
CA SER A 237 79.92 24.22 24.94
C SER A 237 81.34 23.97 25.48
N GLU A 238 81.83 22.75 25.22
CA GLU A 238 83.23 22.33 25.04
C GLU A 238 84.32 22.82 26.00
N LYS A 239 84.74 21.93 26.92
CA LYS A 239 86.14 21.83 27.35
C LYS A 239 86.87 20.85 26.42
N GLU A 240 87.38 21.33 25.28
CA GLU A 240 88.37 20.63 24.44
C GLU A 240 89.65 21.47 24.30
N ALA A 241 90.29 21.81 25.41
CA ALA A 241 91.59 22.48 25.38
C ALA A 241 92.51 22.02 26.51
N SER A 242 92.78 20.71 26.64
CA SER A 242 93.91 20.22 27.45
C SER A 242 94.22 18.73 27.28
N VAL A 243 94.32 18.17 26.06
CA VAL A 243 95.00 16.87 25.86
C VAL A 243 95.73 16.88 24.51
N GLN A 244 96.79 17.68 24.41
CA GLN A 244 97.85 17.44 23.43
C GLN A 244 99.18 17.50 24.18
N SER A 245 99.40 16.44 24.96
CA SER A 245 100.65 16.19 25.67
C SER A 245 101.68 15.69 24.67
N THR A 246 102.78 16.43 24.55
CA THR A 246 104.14 15.89 24.71
C THR A 246 104.36 14.49 24.12
N ARG A 247 104.72 14.42 22.83
CA ARG A 247 105.41 13.25 22.27
C ARG A 247 106.14 13.58 20.95
N GLU A 248 107.28 14.25 21.04
CA GLU A 248 108.40 14.11 20.08
C GLU A 248 109.74 14.28 20.83
N PHE A 249 110.33 13.13 21.18
CA PHE A 249 111.69 12.74 20.82
C PHE A 249 111.56 11.45 20.01
#